data_AF-A0A3C0UD79-F1
#
_entry.id   AF-A0A3C0UD79-F1
#
_cell.length_a   1.000
_cell.length_b   1.000
_cell.length_c   1.000
_cell.angle_alpha   90.00
_cell.angle_beta   90.00
_cell.angle_gamma   90.00
#
_symmetry.space_group_name_H-M   'P 1'
#
loop_
_entity.id
_entity.type
_entity.pdbx_description
1 polymer ?
#
loop_
_entity_poly.entity_id
_entity_poly.type
_entity_poly.pdbx_seq_one_letter_code
_entity_poly.pdbx_strand_id
1 'polypeptide(L)'
;MKLLPFVIADKEKCTGCRVCEIACHSYHHNVGKTIGTVTGPIIPKLFVTRKSGAMVPVQCHQCEGAPCARACAHKAIHMEDGRLVIDTGQCNNCRDCIEACPFEVINLAPAKAADPCVSSSEGE
;
A
#
# COMPACT_ATOMS: atom_id res chain seq x y z
N MET A 1 -26.13 -4.11 8.14
CA MET A 1 -24.65 -4.13 8.04
C MET A 1 -24.29 -4.18 6.56
N LYS A 2 -23.50 -3.21 6.08
CA LYS A 2 -23.01 -3.21 4.69
C LYS A 2 -21.64 -3.89 4.71
N LEU A 3 -21.54 -5.07 4.09
CA LEU A 3 -20.28 -5.79 3.98
C LEU A 3 -19.31 -4.97 3.13
N LEU A 4 -18.06 -4.86 3.59
CA LEU A 4 -17.01 -4.26 2.77
C LEU A 4 -16.69 -5.21 1.61
N PRO A 5 -16.54 -4.69 0.37
CA PRO A 5 -16.16 -5.52 -0.75
C PRO A 5 -14.76 -6.09 -0.51
N PHE A 6 -14.67 -7.42 -0.47
CA PHE A 6 -13.42 -8.14 -0.27
C PHE A 6 -12.91 -8.67 -1.61
N VAL A 7 -11.66 -8.36 -1.93
CA VAL A 7 -11.00 -8.78 -3.17
C VAL A 7 -9.98 -9.86 -2.83
N ILE A 8 -10.13 -11.04 -3.43
CA ILE A 8 -9.22 -12.18 -3.27
C ILE A 8 -8.58 -12.51 -4.61
N ALA A 9 -7.28 -12.72 -4.59
CA ALA A 9 -6.56 -13.19 -5.76
C ALA A 9 -6.56 -14.73 -5.83
N ASP A 10 -6.89 -15.25 -7.01
CA ASP A 10 -6.76 -16.67 -7.33
C ASP A 10 -5.31 -16.98 -7.73
N LYS A 11 -4.59 -17.67 -6.85
CA LYS A 11 -3.16 -18.01 -7.05
C LYS A 11 -2.92 -18.90 -8.27
N GLU A 12 -3.89 -19.74 -8.65
CA GLU A 12 -3.76 -20.66 -9.79
C GLU A 12 -3.85 -19.91 -11.12
N LYS A 13 -4.47 -18.73 -11.13
CA LYS A 13 -4.59 -17.86 -12.31
C LYS A 13 -3.50 -16.79 -12.40
N CYS A 14 -2.77 -16.55 -11.31
CA CYS A 14 -1.76 -15.51 -11.29
C CYS A 14 -0.50 -15.94 -12.06
N THR A 15 -0.18 -15.24 -13.14
CA THR A 15 1.05 -15.48 -13.92
C THR A 15 2.25 -14.67 -13.41
N GLY A 16 2.04 -13.82 -12.41
CA GLY A 16 3.06 -12.93 -11.87
C GLY A 16 3.54 -11.86 -12.85
N CYS A 17 2.68 -11.44 -13.80
CA CYS A 17 3.00 -10.44 -14.83
C CYS A 17 3.15 -9.00 -14.32
N ARG A 18 2.82 -8.73 -13.04
CA ARG A 18 2.95 -7.41 -12.37
C ARG A 18 2.14 -6.26 -13.00
N VAL A 19 1.22 -6.55 -13.93
CA VAL A 19 0.33 -5.53 -14.50
C VAL A 19 -0.53 -4.85 -13.43
N CYS A 20 -0.94 -5.57 -12.38
CA CYS A 20 -1.67 -4.98 -11.25
C CYS A 20 -0.85 -3.95 -10.47
N GLU A 21 0.48 -4.09 -10.39
CA GLU A 21 1.35 -3.09 -9.75
C GLU A 21 1.38 -1.80 -10.57
N ILE A 22 1.59 -1.93 -11.89
CA ILE A 22 1.59 -0.78 -12.81
C ILE A 22 0.24 -0.07 -12.79
N ALA A 23 -0.87 -0.82 -12.88
CA ALA A 23 -2.21 -0.24 -12.83
C ALA A 23 -2.47 0.51 -11.51
N CYS A 24 -2.05 -0.06 -10.39
CA CYS A 24 -2.19 0.57 -9.08
C CYS A 24 -1.40 1.88 -8.99
N HIS A 25 -0.15 1.88 -9.47
CA HIS A 25 0.67 3.09 -9.53
C HIS A 25 0.02 4.15 -10.44
N SER A 26 -0.35 3.79 -11.66
CA SER A 26 -0.99 4.70 -12.62
C SER A 26 -2.24 5.37 -12.07
N TYR A 27 -3.09 4.59 -11.39
CA TYR A 27 -4.32 5.10 -10.78
C TYR A 27 -4.05 6.08 -9.64
N HIS A 28 -3.16 5.75 -8.71
CA HIS A 28 -2.93 6.58 -7.51
C HIS A 28 -1.99 7.77 -7.72
N HIS A 29 -1.17 7.75 -8.76
CA HIS A 29 -0.26 8.85 -9.09
C HIS A 29 -0.77 9.67 -10.29
N ASN A 30 -1.95 9.32 -10.83
CA ASN A 30 -2.56 9.94 -12.01
C ASN A 30 -1.60 10.02 -13.21
N VAL A 31 -0.86 8.93 -13.44
CA VAL A 31 0.16 8.83 -14.49
C VAL A 31 -0.24 7.75 -15.50
N GLY A 32 -0.54 8.16 -16.72
CA GLY A 32 -0.69 7.26 -17.88
C GLY A 32 0.65 6.77 -18.43
N LYS A 33 1.61 6.44 -17.55
CA LYS A 33 2.96 6.03 -17.97
C LYS A 33 2.94 4.59 -18.50
N THR A 34 3.52 4.40 -19.67
CA THR A 34 3.71 3.08 -20.30
C THR A 34 5.18 2.68 -20.27
N ILE A 35 5.48 1.44 -20.66
CA ILE A 35 6.87 0.97 -20.82
C ILE A 35 7.59 1.92 -21.78
N GLY A 36 8.69 2.52 -21.33
CA GLY A 36 9.48 3.50 -22.09
C GLY A 36 9.23 4.98 -21.73
N THR A 37 8.13 5.31 -21.06
CA THR A 37 7.86 6.69 -20.57
C THR A 37 7.92 6.80 -19.04
N VAL A 38 8.23 5.71 -18.35
CA VAL A 38 8.42 5.69 -16.89
C VAL A 38 9.76 6.33 -16.56
N THR A 39 9.70 7.51 -15.95
CA THR A 39 10.89 8.31 -15.56
C THR A 39 11.22 8.26 -14.07
N GLY A 40 10.43 7.54 -13.27
CA GLY A 40 10.59 7.47 -11.81
C GLY A 40 10.16 6.11 -11.26
N PRO A 41 10.33 5.87 -9.96
CA PRO A 41 9.99 4.59 -9.35
C PRO A 41 8.49 4.32 -9.48
N ILE A 42 8.16 3.06 -9.79
CA ILE A 42 6.79 2.55 -9.71
C ILE A 42 6.50 2.28 -8.24
N ILE A 43 5.65 3.12 -7.65
CA ILE A 43 5.23 3.04 -6.24
C ILE A 43 3.76 2.61 -6.18
N PRO A 44 3.46 1.31 -6.26
CA PRO A 44 2.12 0.77 -6.13
C PRO A 44 1.72 0.61 -4.65
N LYS A 45 0.43 0.42 -4.38
CA LYS A 45 -0.11 0.06 -3.04
C LYS A 45 -0.32 -1.45 -2.84
N LEU A 46 0.07 -2.26 -3.81
CA LEU A 46 0.05 -3.72 -3.79
C LEU A 46 1.31 -4.25 -4.46
N PHE A 47 1.71 -5.48 -4.16
CA PHE A 47 2.89 -6.11 -4.74
C PHE A 47 2.68 -7.58 -5.03
N VAL A 48 3.28 -8.10 -6.09
CA VAL A 48 3.28 -9.53 -6.42
C VAL A 48 4.40 -10.21 -5.67
N THR A 49 4.05 -11.19 -4.84
CA THR A 49 5.00 -12.09 -4.20
C THR A 49 5.12 -13.41 -4.95
N ARG A 50 6.29 -14.04 -4.85
CA ARG A 50 6.57 -15.38 -5.36
C ARG A 50 7.14 -16.20 -4.23
N LYS A 51 6.40 -17.19 -3.75
CA LYS A 51 6.83 -18.07 -2.65
C LYS A 51 6.39 -19.50 -2.91
N SER A 52 7.33 -20.45 -2.80
CA SER A 52 7.06 -21.89 -2.93
C SER A 52 6.28 -22.27 -4.21
N GLY A 53 6.62 -21.66 -5.34
CA GLY A 53 5.96 -21.91 -6.64
C GLY A 53 4.61 -21.20 -6.83
N ALA A 54 4.05 -20.57 -5.80
CA ALA A 54 2.85 -19.74 -5.92
C ALA A 54 3.21 -18.28 -6.20
N MET A 55 2.46 -17.67 -7.11
CA MET A 55 2.51 -16.23 -7.39
C MET A 55 1.17 -15.63 -6.98
N VAL A 56 1.19 -14.53 -6.23
CA VAL A 56 -0.05 -13.88 -5.81
C VAL A 56 0.20 -12.39 -5.56
N PRO A 57 -0.71 -11.49 -5.98
CA PRO A 57 -0.69 -10.12 -5.52
C PRO A 57 -1.12 -10.07 -4.04
N VAL A 58 -0.31 -9.39 -3.24
CA VAL A 58 -0.55 -9.08 -1.84
C VAL A 58 -0.98 -7.61 -1.76
N GLN A 59 -2.10 -7.35 -1.08
CA GLN A 59 -2.75 -6.03 -1.05
C GLN A 59 -3.44 -5.79 0.29
N CYS A 60 -3.86 -4.54 0.54
CA CYS A 60 -4.74 -4.23 1.66
C CYS A 60 -6.05 -5.05 1.57
N HIS A 61 -6.36 -5.76 2.65
CA HIS A 61 -7.55 -6.61 2.77
C HIS A 61 -8.82 -5.85 3.16
N GLN A 62 -8.74 -4.54 3.40
CA GLN A 62 -9.90 -3.73 3.77
C GLN A 62 -10.65 -4.32 4.98
N CYS A 63 -9.87 -4.74 5.99
CA CYS A 63 -10.34 -5.54 7.11
C CYS A 63 -11.51 -4.88 7.85
N GLU A 64 -12.53 -5.67 8.19
CA GLU A 64 -13.55 -5.25 9.14
C GLU A 64 -12.92 -4.88 10.49
N GLY A 65 -13.37 -3.78 11.07
CA GLY A 65 -12.83 -3.21 12.31
C GLY A 65 -11.48 -2.51 12.18
N ALA A 66 -10.75 -2.68 11.07
CA ALA A 66 -9.54 -1.92 10.72
C ALA A 66 -8.52 -1.77 11.90
N PRO A 67 -7.79 -2.83 12.29
CA PRO A 67 -6.84 -2.76 13.40
C PRO A 67 -5.79 -1.65 13.21
N CYS A 68 -5.33 -1.43 11.98
CA CYS A 68 -4.43 -0.33 11.62
C CYS A 68 -5.04 1.06 11.90
N ALA A 69 -6.35 1.25 11.70
CA ALA A 69 -7.01 2.51 12.01
C ALA A 69 -7.15 2.73 13.51
N ARG A 70 -7.45 1.67 14.28
CA ARG A 70 -7.50 1.75 15.75
C ARG A 70 -6.14 2.05 16.38
N ALA A 71 -5.07 1.54 15.79
CA ALA A 71 -3.71 1.81 16.24
C ALA A 71 -3.23 3.24 15.93
N CYS A 72 -3.82 3.91 14.93
CA CYS A 72 -3.38 5.23 14.51
C CYS A 72 -3.86 6.33 15.47
N ALA A 73 -3.01 6.75 16.42
CA ALA A 73 -3.29 7.84 17.36
C ALA A 73 -3.60 9.18 16.66
N HIS A 74 -3.01 9.40 15.48
CA HIS A 74 -3.20 10.60 14.66
C HIS A 74 -4.48 10.60 13.83
N LYS A 75 -5.24 9.49 13.84
CA LYS A 75 -6.47 9.31 13.03
C LYS A 75 -6.25 9.52 11.52
N ALA A 76 -5.02 9.32 11.05
CA ALA A 76 -4.67 9.42 9.64
C ALA A 76 -5.31 8.30 8.81
N ILE A 77 -5.69 7.19 9.42
CA ILE A 77 -6.36 6.07 8.72
C ILE A 77 -7.85 6.10 9.04
N HIS A 78 -8.69 6.23 8.00
CA HIS A 78 -10.14 6.33 8.15
C HIS A 78 -10.89 5.70 6.98
N MET A 79 -12.20 5.50 7.16
CA MET A 79 -13.09 4.99 6.12
C MET A 79 -13.57 6.15 5.23
N GLU A 80 -13.39 6.03 3.92
CA GLU A 80 -13.86 6.97 2.90
C GLU A 80 -14.47 6.14 1.77
N ASP A 81 -15.69 6.44 1.33
CA ASP A 81 -16.37 5.72 0.23
C ASP A 81 -16.41 4.18 0.37
N GLY A 82 -16.44 3.67 1.61
CA GLY A 82 -16.45 2.23 1.87
C GLY A 82 -15.09 1.53 1.66
N ARG A 83 -13.98 2.29 1.69
CA ARG A 83 -12.60 1.79 1.73
C ARG A 83 -11.80 2.51 2.83
N LEU A 84 -10.86 1.81 3.43
CA LEU A 84 -9.84 2.37 4.31
C LEU A 84 -8.80 3.14 3.51
N VAL A 85 -8.48 4.34 3.99
CA VAL A 85 -7.59 5.30 3.35
C VAL A 85 -6.62 5.84 4.38
N ILE A 86 -5.39 6.08 3.95
CA ILE A 86 -4.37 6.77 4.75
C ILE A 86 -4.26 8.20 4.22
N ASP A 87 -4.62 9.17 5.05
CA ASP A 87 -4.35 10.58 4.82
C ASP A 87 -2.89 10.89 5.15
N THR A 88 -2.09 11.03 4.09
CA THR A 88 -0.66 11.34 4.21
C THR A 88 -0.38 12.75 4.74
N GLY A 89 -1.37 13.66 4.78
CA GLY A 89 -1.24 14.97 5.40
C GLY A 89 -1.35 14.94 6.93
N GLN A 90 -2.03 13.93 7.47
CA GLN A 90 -2.16 13.70 8.92
C GLN A 90 -1.17 12.67 9.47
N CYS A 91 -0.61 11.83 8.59
CA CYS A 91 0.38 10.81 8.95
C CYS A 91 1.74 11.43 9.29
N ASN A 92 2.32 11.05 10.42
CA ASN A 92 3.66 11.46 10.86
C ASN A 92 4.71 10.32 10.79
N ASN A 93 4.38 9.21 10.13
CA ASN A 93 5.25 8.04 9.99
C ASN A 93 5.65 7.35 11.31
N CYS A 94 4.78 7.34 12.33
CA CYS A 94 5.02 6.69 13.63
C CYS A 94 5.14 5.15 13.59
N ARG A 95 4.74 4.50 12.49
CA ARG A 95 4.80 3.03 12.24
C ARG A 95 3.82 2.14 13.02
N ASP A 96 3.02 2.66 13.94
CA ASP A 96 2.03 1.87 14.71
C ASP A 96 1.09 1.04 13.81
N CYS A 97 0.69 1.60 12.67
CA CYS A 97 -0.19 0.91 11.72
C CYS A 97 0.47 -0.28 11.01
N ILE A 98 1.81 -0.29 10.90
CA ILE A 98 2.58 -1.39 10.30
C ILE A 98 2.52 -2.59 11.24
N GLU A 99 2.83 -2.40 12.53
CA GLU A 99 2.78 -3.45 13.54
C GLU A 99 1.35 -3.99 13.74
N ALA A 100 0.34 -3.12 13.64
CA ALA A 100 -1.06 -3.51 13.77
C ALA A 100 -1.61 -4.26 12.54
N CYS A 101 -0.88 -4.33 11.42
CA CYS A 101 -1.36 -4.96 10.20
C CYS A 101 -1.04 -6.47 10.19
N PRO A 102 -2.03 -7.37 10.33
CA PRO A 102 -1.78 -8.81 10.39
C PRO A 102 -1.32 -9.41 9.04
N PHE A 103 -1.39 -8.62 7.97
CA PHE A 103 -1.00 -9.02 6.62
C PHE A 103 0.29 -8.35 6.14
N GLU A 104 0.89 -7.47 6.96
CA GLU A 104 2.18 -6.81 6.67
C GLU A 104 2.18 -6.04 5.32
N VAL A 105 1.04 -5.44 4.96
CA VAL A 105 0.86 -4.76 3.66
C VAL A 105 0.97 -3.24 3.72
N ILE A 106 1.19 -2.68 4.91
CA ILE A 106 1.39 -1.24 5.10
C ILE A 106 2.90 -0.96 5.11
N ASN A 107 3.33 -0.03 4.28
CA ASN A 107 4.72 0.41 4.20
C ASN A 107 4.78 1.93 4.38
N LEU A 108 5.93 2.42 4.86
CA LEU A 108 6.19 3.86 4.83
C LEU A 108 6.31 4.32 3.38
N ALA A 109 5.70 5.47 3.09
CA ALA A 109 5.98 6.14 1.84
C ALA A 109 7.48 6.50 1.80
N PRO A 110 8.14 6.44 0.63
CA PRO A 110 9.47 7.00 0.50
C PRO A 110 9.44 8.46 0.94
N ALA A 111 10.46 8.85 1.71
CA ALA A 111 10.65 10.20 2.22
C ALA A 111 10.27 11.26 1.19
N LYS A 112 9.44 12.24 1.57
CA LYS A 112 9.38 13.46 0.75
C LYS A 112 10.73 14.15 0.89
N ALA A 113 11.27 14.71 -0.19
CA ALA A 113 12.54 15.45 -0.16
C ALA A 113 12.58 16.64 0.84
N ALA A 114 11.42 16.98 1.42
CA ALA A 114 11.27 18.01 2.45
C ALA A 114 10.93 17.43 3.85
N ASP A 115 11.12 16.13 4.09
CA ASP A 115 11.00 15.55 5.43
C ASP A 115 12.27 15.90 6.25
N PRO A 116 12.17 16.74 7.29
CA PRO A 116 13.33 17.13 8.10
C PRO A 116 14.03 15.94 8.77
N CYS A 117 13.29 14.84 8.97
CA CYS A 117 13.75 13.64 9.64
C CYS A 117 14.60 12.69 8.77
N VAL A 118 14.62 12.86 7.45
CA VAL A 118 15.36 11.96 6.53
C VAL A 118 16.82 12.37 6.36
N SER A 119 17.23 13.48 6.98
CA SER A 119 18.62 13.97 6.99
C SER A 119 19.60 13.18 7.87
N SER A 120 19.21 12.06 8.47
CA SER A 120 20.02 11.43 9.53
C SER A 120 20.20 9.90 9.50
N SER A 121 19.83 9.20 8.44
CA SER A 121 20.15 7.76 8.34
C SER A 121 20.27 7.24 6.91
N GLU A 122 21.31 7.69 6.19
CA GLU A 122 21.98 6.84 5.21
C GLU A 122 23.27 6.35 5.87
N GLY A 123 23.24 5.12 6.36
CA GLY A 123 24.36 4.47 7.04
C GLY A 123 24.06 2.99 7.21
N GLU A 124 24.84 2.19 6.48
CA GLU A 124 24.92 0.71 6.39
C GLU A 124 24.13 0.03 5.25
#